data_AF-A0A8X6SJA6-F1
#
_entry.id   AF-A0A8X6SJA6-F1
#
_cell.length_a   1.000
_cell.length_b   1.000
_cell.length_c   1.000
_cell.angle_alpha   90.00
_cell.angle_beta   90.00
_cell.angle_gamma   90.00
#
_symmetry.space_group_name_H-M   'P 1'
#
loop_
_entity.id
_entity.type
_entity.pdbx_description
1 polymer ?
#
loop_
_entity_poly.entity_id
_entity_poly.type
_entity_poly.pdbx_seq_one_letter_code
_entity_poly.pdbx_strand_id
1 'polypeptide(L)' 'MIPKKDGPYTVLSQRSPTTFVIVSCDKPGKPFGVYNVSALAPFLNGTYTQSPAVLLNRGRPLLRAY' A
#
# COMPACT_ATOMS: atom_id res chain seq x y z
N MET A 1 -13.10 -18.96 9.44
CA MET A 1 -13.07 -17.56 9.91
C MET A 1 -12.83 -16.66 8.71
N ILE A 2 -13.72 -15.71 8.44
CA ILE A 2 -13.48 -14.69 7.42
C ILE A 2 -12.59 -13.63 8.07
N PRO A 3 -11.38 -13.33 7.54
CA PRO A 3 -10.58 -12.25 8.08
C PRO A 3 -11.38 -10.96 7.95
N LYS A 4 -11.66 -10.33 9.10
CA LYS A 4 -12.36 -9.04 9.14
C LYS A 4 -11.51 -8.05 8.35
N LYS A 5 -12.04 -7.61 7.21
CA LYS A 5 -11.46 -6.50 6.45
C LYS A 5 -11.94 -5.26 7.18
N ASP A 6 -11.09 -4.73 8.04
CA ASP A 6 -11.37 -3.61 8.95
C ASP A 6 -11.73 -2.27 8.25
N GLY A 7 -11.86 -2.28 6.91
CA GLY A 7 -12.50 -1.23 6.13
C GLY A 7 -11.65 -0.73 4.96
N PRO A 8 -12.18 0.20 4.15
CA PRO A 8 -11.37 1.02 3.28
C PRO A 8 -10.47 1.94 4.11
N TYR A 9 -9.20 2.00 3.72
CA TYR A 9 -8.20 2.86 4.33
C TYR A 9 -7.65 3.83 3.31
N THR A 10 -7.27 5.01 3.77
CA THR A 10 -6.52 5.98 2.97
C THR A 10 -5.08 6.02 3.44
N VAL A 11 -4.14 6.18 2.52
CA VAL A 11 -2.72 6.38 2.84
C VAL A 11 -2.53 7.84 3.31
N LEU A 12 -2.11 8.03 4.56
CA LEU A 12 -1.80 9.34 5.12
C LEU A 12 -0.39 9.79 4.75
N SER A 13 0.60 8.91 4.91
CA SER A 13 1.99 9.19 4.54
C SER A 13 2.78 7.92 4.28
N GLN A 14 3.84 8.02 3.47
CA GLN A 14 4.75 6.92 3.19
C GLN A 14 5.96 7.00 4.12
N ARG A 15 6.17 5.96 4.94
CA ARG A 15 7.33 5.85 5.84
C ARG A 15 8.53 5.19 5.17
N SER A 16 8.27 4.27 4.25
CA SER A 16 9.29 3.59 3.43
C SER A 16 8.67 3.15 2.09
N PRO A 17 9.47 2.65 1.13
CA PRO A 17 8.94 2.19 -0.16
C PRO A 17 7.78 1.19 -0.03
N THR A 18 7.77 0.38 1.01
CA THR A 18 6.76 -0.68 1.22
C THR A 18 5.90 -0.45 2.46
N THR A 19 6.10 0.65 3.21
CA THR A 19 5.43 0.87 4.49
C THR A 19 4.72 2.21 4.52
N PHE A 20 3.43 2.18 4.84
CA PHE A 20 2.52 3.32 4.79
C PHE A 20 1.83 3.53 6.13
N VAL A 21 1.68 4.78 6.53
CA VAL A 21 0.75 5.17 7.60
C VAL A 21 -0.63 5.23 6.97
N ILE A 22 -1.56 4.43 7.47
CA ILE A 22 -2.92 4.41 6.98
C ILE A 22 -3.85 5.09 7.99
N VAL A 23 -4.91 5.71 7.49
CA VAL A 23 -6.00 6.30 8.27
C VAL A 23 -7.32 5.68 7.84
N SER A 24 -8.25 5.56 8.78
CA SER A 24 -9.64 5.24 8.45
C SER A 24 -10.27 6.43 7.71
N CYS A 25 -11.09 6.14 6.71
CA CYS A 25 -11.83 7.18 5.98
C CYS A 25 -12.77 7.98 6.90
N ASP A 26 -13.29 7.37 7.95
CA ASP A 26 -14.22 8.02 8.89
C ASP A 26 -13.52 9.02 9.83
N LYS A 27 -12.22 8.81 10.08
CA LYS A 27 -11.43 9.58 11.06
C LYS A 27 -10.06 9.93 10.50
N PRO A 28 -9.98 10.86 9.53
CA PRO A 28 -8.72 11.18 8.84
C PRO A 28 -7.66 11.82 9.76
N GLY A 29 -8.05 12.32 10.92
CA GLY A 29 -7.13 12.95 11.89
C GLY A 29 -6.37 11.99 12.80
N LYS A 30 -6.71 10.69 12.81
CA LYS A 30 -6.03 9.71 13.68
C LYS A 30 -5.40 8.60 12.84
N PRO A 31 -4.06 8.42 12.89
CA PRO A 31 -3.43 7.29 12.22
C PRO A 31 -4.01 5.99 12.77
N PHE A 32 -4.52 5.16 11.88
CA PHE A 32 -5.01 3.83 12.23
C PHE A 32 -3.83 2.92 12.55
N GLY A 33 -2.74 3.07 11.81
CA GLY A 33 -1.48 2.41 12.10
C GLY A 33 -0.50 2.49 10.94
N VAL A 34 0.59 1.74 11.07
CA VAL A 34 1.63 1.62 10.06
C VAL A 34 1.58 0.20 9.51
N TYR A 35 1.44 0.07 8.19
CA TYR A 35 1.25 -1.22 7.53
C TYR A 35 2.24 -1.39 6.38
N ASN A 36 2.67 -2.63 6.17
CA ASN A 36 3.38 -3.02 4.96
C ASN A 36 2.39 -3.23 3.80
N VAL A 37 2.80 -2.91 2.58
CA VAL A 37 2.01 -3.15 1.36
C VAL A 37 1.55 -4.60 1.22
N SER A 38 2.32 -5.57 1.71
CA SER A 38 1.93 -7.00 1.68
C SER A 38 0.74 -7.34 2.59
N ALA A 39 0.49 -6.52 3.61
CA ALA A 39 -0.64 -6.68 4.51
C ALA A 39 -1.89 -5.91 4.05
N LEU A 40 -1.76 -5.08 3.00
CA LEU A 40 -2.85 -4.26 2.47
C LEU A 40 -3.45 -4.90 1.22
N ALA A 41 -4.77 -4.97 1.18
CA ALA A 41 -5.49 -5.34 -0.02
C ALA A 41 -5.92 -4.06 -0.77
N PRO A 42 -5.72 -3.97 -2.09
CA PRO A 42 -6.23 -2.84 -2.86
C PRO A 42 -7.74 -2.73 -2.69
N PHE A 43 -8.20 -1.50 -2.49
CA PHE A 43 -9.63 -1.21 -2.38
C PHE A 43 -10.22 -1.16 -3.80
N LEU A 44 -10.99 -2.19 -4.17
CA LEU A 44 -11.61 -2.31 -5.48
C LEU A 44 -12.92 -1.52 -5.51
N ASN A 45 -12.83 -0.21 -5.75
CA ASN A 45 -14.00 0.64 -5.94
C ASN A 45 -14.16 1.01 -7.42
N GLY A 46 -14.46 0.01 -8.26
CA GLY A 46 -14.93 0.17 -9.64
C GLY A 46 -13.98 0.79 -10.69
N THR A 47 -13.12 1.76 -10.37
CA THR A 47 -12.42 2.57 -11.39
C THR A 47 -11.03 3.11 -11.02
N TYR A 48 -10.48 2.86 -9.83
CA TYR A 48 -9.13 3.34 -9.50
C TYR A 48 -8.23 2.21 -8.97
N THR A 49 -7.64 1.44 -9.90
CA THR A 49 -6.45 0.63 -9.64
C THR A 49 -5.21 1.51 -9.59
N GLN A 50 -5.20 2.56 -8.77
CA GLN A 50 -3.94 3.20 -8.40
C GLN A 50 -3.30 2.33 -7.31
N SER A 51 -2.74 1.20 -7.75
CA SER A 51 -1.74 0.49 -6.95
C SER A 51 -0.70 1.55 -6.55
N PRO A 52 -0.38 1.74 -5.26
CA PRO A 52 0.73 2.62 -4.90
C PRO A 52 1.94 2.05 -5.63
N ALA A 53 2.39 2.76 -6.67
CA ALA A 53 3.48 2.32 -7.50
C ALA A 53 4.73 2.34 -6.63
N VAL A 54 4.97 1.23 -5.94
CA VAL A 54 6.26 0.98 -5.31
C VAL A 54 7.21 0.86 -6.48
N LEU A 55 7.93 1.96 -6.76
CA LEU A 55 9.09 1.94 -7.64
C LEU A 55 10.13 1.05 -6.97
N LEU A 56 9.97 -0.26 -7.13
CA LEU A 56 10.99 -1.24 -6.81
C LEU A 56 12.12 -0.97 -7.79
N ASN A 57 13.11 -0.18 -7.35
CA ASN A 57 14.40 -0.08 -8.02
C ASN A 57 15.04 -1.48 -7.95
N ARG A 58 14.67 -2.36 -8.89
CA ARG A 58 15.32 -3.66 -9.10
C ARG A 58 16.73 -3.35 -9.62
N GLY A 59 17.66 -3.19 -8.69
CA GLY A 59 19.09 -3.10 -8.97
C GLY A 59 19.67 -4.43 -9.40
N ARG A 60 19.25 -4.98 -10.54
CA ARG A 60 19.95 -6.08 -11.20
C ARG A 60 20.29 -5.68 -12.64
N PRO A 61 21.57 -5.46 -12.98
CA PRO A 61 21.98 -5.27 -14.37
C PRO A 61 21.63 -6.52 -15.17
N LEU A 62 21.01 -6.34 -16.34
CA LEU A 62 20.86 -7.40 -17.33
C LEU A 62 22.27 -7.76 -17.82
N LEU A 63 22.75 -8.96 -17.48
CA LEU A 63 23.99 -9.50 -18.04
C LEU A 63 23.85 -9.52 -19.57
N ARG A 64 24.69 -8.71 -20.22
CA ARG A 64 24.83 -8.64 -21.68
C ARG A 64 25.51 -9.94 -22.12
N ALA A 65 24.77 -10.84 -22.77
CA ALA A 65 25.34 -11.99 -23.44
C ALA A 65 26.00 -11.51 -24.75
N TYR A 66 27.24 -11.96 -24.97
CA TYR A 66 28.03 -11.77 -26.19
C TYR A 66 27.49 -12.63 -27.33
#